data_AF-A0A972WRR9-F1
#
_entry.id   AF-A0A972WRR9-F1
#
_cell.length_a   1.000
_cell.length_b   1.000
_cell.length_c   1.000
_cell.angle_alpha   90.00
_cell.angle_beta   90.00
_cell.angle_gamma   90.00
#
_symmetry.space_group_name_H-M   'P 1'
#
loop_
_entity.id
_entity.type
_entity.pdbx_description
1 polymer ?
#
loop_
_entity_poly.entity_id
_entity_poly.type
_entity_poly.pdbx_seq_one_letter_code
_entity_poly.pdbx_strand_id
1 'polypeptide(L)' 'MTRMVTNKAFALLTQSVADIVGDEARIATSLMQAIHSGSHIDMQMARASFDDLDVVTRRQIHGHALRLANTLH' A
#
# COMPACT_ATOMS: atom_id res chain seq x y z
N MET A 1 3.33 1.54 20.90
CA MET A 1 4.04 0.89 19.78
C MET A 1 3.21 0.74 18.49
N THR A 2 1.88 0.74 18.54
CA THR A 2 1.01 0.42 17.38
C THR A 2 1.03 1.44 16.24
N ARG A 3 1.03 2.75 16.52
CA ARG A 3 0.91 3.80 15.48
C ARG A 3 2.10 3.90 14.52
N MET A 4 3.34 3.77 15.05
CA MET A 4 4.55 3.81 14.22
C MET A 4 4.71 2.58 13.33
N VAL A 5 4.37 1.39 13.84
CA VAL A 5 4.43 0.13 13.07
C VAL A 5 3.43 0.18 11.92
N THR A 6 2.20 0.65 12.18
CA THR A 6 1.19 0.84 11.13
C THR A 6 1.66 1.83 10.06
N ASN A 7 2.24 2.97 10.45
CA ASN A 7 2.75 3.95 9.48
C ASN A 7 3.87 3.38 8.60
N LYS A 8 4.80 2.60 9.16
CA LYS A 8 5.89 1.97 8.38
C LYS A 8 5.36 0.92 7.42
N ALA A 9 4.44 0.05 7.87
CA ALA A 9 3.81 -0.95 7.02
C ALA A 9 3.03 -0.33 5.85
N PHE A 10 2.29 0.76 6.12
CA PHE A 10 1.58 1.51 5.09
C PHE A 10 2.52 2.19 4.09
N ALA A 11 3.61 2.81 4.56
CA ALA A 11 4.60 3.42 3.66
C ALA A 11 5.24 2.38 2.72
N LEU A 12 5.56 1.19 3.23
CA LEU A 12 6.11 0.10 2.42
C LEU A 12 5.11 -0.42 1.39
N LEU A 13 3.83 -0.51 1.76
CA LEU A 13 2.77 -0.89 0.83
C LEU A 13 2.61 0.15 -0.29
N THR A 14 2.60 1.44 0.07
CA THR A 14 2.50 2.54 -0.92
C THR A 14 3.67 2.53 -1.89
N GLN A 15 4.90 2.42 -1.38
CA GLN A 15 6.10 2.29 -2.23
C GLN A 15 6.00 1.07 -3.15
N SER A 16 5.53 -0.05 -2.61
CA SER A 16 5.42 -1.26 -3.42
C SER A 16 4.35 -1.16 -4.52
N VAL A 17 3.27 -0.43 -4.28
CA VAL A 17 2.23 -0.19 -5.28
C VAL A 17 2.77 0.76 -6.36
N ALA A 18 3.46 1.82 -5.97
CA ALA A 18 4.14 2.75 -6.87
C ALA A 18 5.08 2.01 -7.84
N ASP A 19 5.95 1.15 -7.30
CA ASP A 19 6.98 0.45 -8.07
C ASP A 19 6.44 -0.57 -9.09
N ILE A 20 5.23 -1.11 -8.85
CA ILE A 20 4.67 -2.20 -9.67
C ILE A 20 3.56 -1.71 -10.60
N VAL A 21 2.66 -0.88 -10.09
CA VAL A 21 1.46 -0.43 -10.80
C VAL A 21 1.62 1.00 -11.34
N GLY A 22 2.61 1.74 -10.85
CA GLY A 22 2.85 3.14 -11.16
C GLY A 22 2.14 4.09 -10.18
N ASP A 23 2.78 5.23 -9.91
CA ASP A 23 2.27 6.27 -9.01
C ASP A 23 0.97 6.94 -9.49
N GLU A 24 0.69 6.86 -10.79
CA GLU A 24 -0.53 7.40 -11.39
C GLU A 24 -1.74 6.47 -11.25
N ALA A 25 -1.52 5.23 -10.78
CA ALA A 25 -2.59 4.27 -10.60
C ALA A 25 -3.57 4.72 -9.51
N ARG A 26 -4.87 4.54 -9.77
CA ARG A 26 -5.96 4.88 -8.84
C ARG A 26 -5.73 4.33 -7.42
N ILE A 27 -5.11 3.17 -7.32
CA ILE A 27 -4.76 2.55 -6.05
C ILE A 27 -3.64 3.29 -5.29
N ALA A 28 -2.62 3.79 -5.98
CA ALA A 28 -1.54 4.57 -5.36
C ALA A 28 -2.10 5.85 -4.75
N THR A 29 -2.95 6.55 -5.50
CA THR A 29 -3.71 7.73 -5.02
C THR A 29 -4.58 7.39 -3.81
N SER A 30 -5.32 6.28 -3.88
CA SER A 30 -6.21 5.86 -2.79
C SER A 30 -5.45 5.51 -1.52
N LEU A 31 -4.29 4.84 -1.64
CA LEU A 31 -3.40 4.53 -0.51
C LEU A 31 -2.78 5.78 0.10
N MET A 32 -2.31 6.71 -0.73
CA MET A 32 -1.80 8.01 -0.24
C MET A 32 -2.86 8.77 0.53
N GLN A 33 -4.09 8.83 0.00
CA GLN A 33 -5.21 9.50 0.67
C GLN A 33 -5.56 8.84 2.00
N ALA A 34 -5.61 7.50 2.05
CA ALA A 34 -5.86 6.76 3.28
C ALA A 34 -4.79 6.99 4.36
N ILE A 35 -3.53 7.12 3.97
CA ILE A 35 -2.42 7.44 4.88
C ILE A 35 -2.55 8.87 5.40
N HIS A 36 -2.87 9.82 4.52
CA HIS A 36 -2.93 11.24 4.87
C HIS A 36 -4.11 11.57 5.78
N SER A 37 -5.29 11.03 5.47
CA SER A 37 -6.50 11.34 6.22
C SER A 37 -6.61 10.54 7.53
N GLY A 38 -6.02 9.33 7.57
CA GLY A 38 -6.24 8.38 8.66
C GLY A 38 -7.71 7.94 8.81
N SER A 39 -8.57 8.27 7.85
CA SER A 39 -10.00 7.97 7.88
C SER A 39 -10.23 6.50 7.59
N HIS A 40 -11.09 5.88 8.39
CA HIS A 40 -11.50 4.49 8.17
C HIS A 40 -12.17 4.29 6.80
N ILE A 41 -12.89 5.30 6.30
CA ILE A 41 -13.55 5.26 4.99
C ILE A 41 -12.48 5.21 3.89
N ASP A 42 -11.46 6.06 3.96
CA ASP A 42 -10.41 6.09 2.94
C ASP A 42 -9.57 4.80 2.95
N MET A 43 -9.32 4.22 4.14
CA MET A 43 -8.69 2.90 4.25
C MET A 43 -9.52 1.80 3.59
N GLN A 44 -10.86 1.82 3.75
CA GLN A 44 -11.74 0.87 3.07
C GLN A 44 -11.73 1.06 1.54
N MET A 45 -11.70 2.31 1.06
CA MET A 45 -11.62 2.60 -0.38
C MET A 45 -10.29 2.14 -0.98
N ALA A 46 -9.17 2.37 -0.29
CA ALA A 46 -7.86 1.88 -0.69
C ALA A 46 -7.83 0.35 -0.73
N ARG A 47 -8.46 -0.31 0.27
CA ARG A 47 -8.58 -1.76 0.30
C ARG A 47 -9.41 -2.31 -0.86
N ALA A 48 -10.56 -1.71 -1.15
CA ALA A 48 -11.40 -2.11 -2.28
C ALA A 48 -10.65 -1.96 -3.61
N SER A 49 -9.90 -0.85 -3.76
CA SER A 49 -9.07 -0.61 -4.96
C SER A 49 -7.92 -1.62 -5.08
N PHE A 50 -7.37 -2.08 -3.96
CA PHE A 50 -6.38 -3.18 -3.94
C PHE A 50 -7.01 -4.50 -4.35
N ASP A 51 -8.18 -4.84 -3.81
CA ASP A 51 -8.84 -6.11 -4.09
C ASP A 51 -9.38 -6.21 -5.53
N ASP A 52 -9.58 -5.08 -6.21
CA ASP A 52 -9.93 -5.00 -7.64
C ASP A 52 -8.75 -5.34 -8.58
N LEU A 53 -7.51 -5.32 -8.08
CA LEU A 53 -6.35 -5.76 -8.84
C LEU A 53 -6.37 -7.28 -9.05
N ASP A 54 -5.85 -7.71 -10.20
CA ASP A 54 -5.70 -9.13 -10.48
C ASP A 54 -4.77 -9.82 -9.46
N VAL A 55 -4.94 -11.14 -9.34
CA VAL A 55 -4.24 -11.95 -8.33
C VAL A 55 -2.72 -11.91 -8.50
N VAL A 56 -2.21 -11.80 -9.74
CA VAL A 56 -0.78 -11.76 -10.02
C VAL A 56 -0.19 -10.45 -9.52
N THR A 57 -0.81 -9.32 -9.89
CA THR A 57 -0.38 -7.98 -9.45
C THR A 57 -0.40 -7.86 -7.92
N ARG A 58 -1.46 -8.32 -7.26
CA ARG A 58 -1.52 -8.31 -5.78
C ARG A 58 -0.40 -9.11 -5.13
N ARG A 59 -0.06 -10.28 -5.68
CA ARG A 59 1.05 -11.11 -5.19
C ARG A 59 2.40 -10.43 -5.39
N GLN A 60 2.60 -9.76 -6.53
CA GLN A 60 3.81 -9.00 -6.78
C GLN A 60 3.97 -7.86 -5.78
N ILE A 61 2.90 -7.09 -5.53
CA ILE A 61 2.91 -6.00 -4.54
C ILE A 61 3.24 -6.55 -3.15
N HIS A 62 2.56 -7.61 -2.72
CA HIS A 62 2.82 -8.18 -1.41
C HIS A 62 4.27 -8.67 -1.26
N GLY A 63 4.78 -9.40 -2.27
CA GLY A 63 6.15 -9.92 -2.26
C GLY A 63 7.20 -8.81 -2.29
N HIS A 64 6.94 -7.71 -2.99
CA HIS A 64 7.86 -6.58 -3.06
C HIS A 64 7.86 -5.75 -1.77
N ALA A 65 6.70 -5.49 -1.18
CA ALA A 65 6.60 -4.85 0.14
C ALA A 65 7.37 -5.62 1.24
N LEU A 66 7.30 -6.96 1.22
CA LEU A 66 8.08 -7.82 2.14
C LEU A 66 9.59 -7.71 1.89
N ARG A 67 10.03 -7.66 0.63
CA ARG A 67 11.44 -7.45 0.30
C ARG A 67 11.92 -6.11 0.83
N LEU A 68 11.19 -5.02 0.56
CA LEU A 68 11.51 -3.67 1.07
C LEU A 68 11.64 -3.64 2.60
N ALA A 69 10.76 -4.35 3.31
CA ALA A 69 10.82 -4.47 4.76
C ALA A 69 12.12 -5.13 5.24
N ASN A 70 12.63 -6.11 4.48
CA ASN A 70 13.85 -6.85 4.80
C ASN A 70 15.13 -6.09 4.41
N THR A 71 15.09 -5.19 3.42
CA THR A 71 16.24 -4.35 3.03
C THR A 71 16.45 -3.14 3.92
N LEU A 72 15.43 -2.71 4.67
CA LEU A 72 15.49 -1.55 5.57
C LEU A 72 15.93 -1.93 7.01
N HIS A 73 16.68 -3.02 7.17
CA HIS A 73 17.30 -3.45 8.43
C HIS A 73 18.74 -2.94 8.56
#